data_AF-A0A7V9DMV5-F1
#
_entry.id   AF-A0A7V9DMV5-F1
#
_cell.length_a   1.000
_cell.length_b   1.000
_cell.length_c   1.000
_cell.angle_alpha   90.00
_cell.angle_beta   90.00
_cell.angle_gamma   90.00
#
_symmetry.space_group_name_H-M   'P 1'
#
loop_
_entity.id
_entity.type
_entity.pdbx_description
1 polymer ?
#
loop_
_entity_poly.entity_id
_entity_poly.type
_entity_poly.pdbx_seq_one_letter_code
_entity_poly.pdbx_strand_id
1 'polypeptide(L)' 'MSEYVGFASSGPSAAFFDLDRTLIAGSSAFVLATTARRAGLIPTRQFVGDAFAAITFTFRGSTDDTSDAVRVRVLGAVA' A
#
# COMPACT_ATOMS: atom_id res chain seq x y z
N MET A 1 -36.33 -17.82 4.91
CA MET A 1 -35.07 -17.37 5.54
C MET A 1 -34.23 -18.58 5.96
N SER A 2 -33.86 -19.45 5.00
CA SER A 2 -33.15 -20.71 5.29
C SER A 2 -32.14 -21.11 4.19
N GLU A 3 -32.02 -20.33 3.11
CA GLU A 3 -31.18 -20.68 1.95
C GLU A 3 -29.74 -20.15 2.04
N TYR A 4 -29.37 -19.40 3.09
CA TYR A 4 -28.02 -18.83 3.22
C TYR A 4 -27.01 -19.74 3.94
N VAL A 5 -27.42 -20.91 4.45
CA VAL A 5 -26.56 -21.80 5.25
C VAL A 5 -25.73 -22.76 4.37
N GLY A 6 -26.01 -22.85 3.07
CA GLY A 6 -25.42 -23.84 2.16
C GLY A 6 -24.03 -23.54 1.60
N PHE A 7 -23.44 -22.37 1.87
CA PHE A 7 -22.18 -21.95 1.20
C PHE A 7 -20.96 -21.84 2.13
N ALA A 8 -21.12 -22.10 3.43
CA ALA A 8 -19.99 -22.13 4.35
C ALA A 8 -19.28 -23.48 4.25
N SER A 9 -18.12 -23.50 3.59
CA SER A 9 -17.19 -24.64 3.61
C SER A 9 -16.93 -25.10 5.05
N SER A 10 -17.13 -26.38 5.36
CA SER A 10 -16.77 -26.99 6.66
C SER A 10 -15.25 -27.09 6.91
N GLY A 11 -14.42 -26.69 5.95
CA GLY A 11 -12.96 -26.62 6.08
C GLY A 11 -12.45 -25.23 6.49
N PRO A 12 -11.14 -25.09 6.80
CA PRO A 12 -10.54 -23.81 7.13
C PRO A 12 -10.83 -22.77 6.06
N SER A 13 -11.44 -21.67 6.46
CA SER A 13 -11.79 -20.56 5.57
C SER A 13 -10.81 -19.40 5.80
N ALA A 14 -10.43 -18.72 4.71
CA ALA A 14 -9.56 -17.55 4.76
C ALA A 14 -10.19 -16.40 3.98
N ALA A 15 -9.92 -15.17 4.43
CA ALA A 15 -10.25 -13.95 3.72
C ALA A 15 -8.96 -13.16 3.48
N PHE A 16 -8.86 -12.57 2.30
CA PHE A 16 -7.75 -11.70 1.92
C PHE A 16 -8.25 -10.28 1.92
N PHE A 17 -7.51 -9.41 2.61
CA PHE A 17 -7.77 -7.99 2.63
C PHE A 17 -6.55 -7.32 2.04
N ASP A 18 -6.80 -6.36 1.17
CA ASP A 18 -5.75 -5.44 0.77
C ASP A 18 -5.27 -4.66 2.01
N LEU A 19 -4.02 -4.20 1.98
CA LEU A 19 -3.46 -3.41 3.06
C LEU A 19 -3.85 -1.94 2.90
N ASP A 20 -3.56 -1.35 1.73
CA ASP A 20 -3.67 0.07 1.48
C ASP A 20 -5.14 0.48 1.28
N ARG A 21 -5.62 1.52 1.99
CA ARG A 21 -7.03 1.97 2.03
C ARG A 21 -8.08 0.92 2.44
N THR A 22 -7.67 -0.30 2.76
CA THR A 22 -8.54 -1.35 3.29
C THR A 22 -8.27 -1.60 4.77
N LEU A 23 -7.04 -1.95 5.15
CA LEU A 23 -6.66 -2.13 6.56
C LEU A 23 -6.01 -0.87 7.17
N ILE A 24 -5.32 -0.07 6.35
CA ILE A 24 -4.74 1.22 6.76
C ILE A 24 -5.35 2.36 5.95
N ALA A 25 -5.48 3.55 6.57
CA ALA A 25 -6.03 4.72 5.89
C ALA A 25 -5.12 5.29 4.78
N GLY A 26 -3.85 4.85 4.72
CA GLY A 26 -2.83 5.38 3.82
C GLY A 26 -2.21 4.32 2.91
N SER A 27 -0.99 4.58 2.44
CA SER A 27 -0.20 3.64 1.64
C SER A 27 1.01 3.13 2.42
N SER A 28 1.19 1.81 2.42
CA SER A 28 2.35 1.12 2.98
C SER A 28 3.64 1.47 2.25
N ALA A 29 3.60 1.68 0.93
CA ALA A 29 4.75 2.13 0.15
C ALA A 29 5.28 3.50 0.62
N PHE A 30 4.37 4.40 1.01
CA PHE A 30 4.75 5.71 1.56
C PHE A 30 5.41 5.58 2.95
N VAL A 31 4.94 4.66 3.79
CA VAL A 31 5.57 4.36 5.08
C VAL A 31 7.01 3.87 4.86
N LEU A 32 7.21 2.95 3.91
CA LEU A 32 8.54 2.43 3.54
C LEU A 32 9.45 3.52 2.95
N ALA A 33 8.93 4.38 2.07
CA ALA A 33 9.70 5.51 1.54
C ALA A 33 10.11 6.48 2.68
N THR A 34 9.24 6.70 3.65
CA THR A 34 9.53 7.57 4.81
C THR A 34 10.65 7.02 5.67
N THR A 35 10.65 5.72 5.94
CA THR A 35 11.72 5.07 6.71
C THR A 35 13.03 5.03 5.91
N ALA A 36 12.98 4.71 4.61
CA ALA A 36 14.16 4.75 3.74
C ALA A 36 14.79 6.15 3.68
N ARG A 37 13.99 7.22 3.60
CA ARG A 37 14.49 8.61 3.66
C ARG A 37 15.17 8.88 4.98
N ARG A 38 14.54 8.50 6.11
CA ARG A 38 15.11 8.70 7.46
C ARG A 38 16.43 7.96 7.63
N ALA A 39 16.59 6.81 6.97
CA ALA A 39 17.84 6.06 6.93
C ALA A 39 18.89 6.62 5.94
N GLY A 40 18.57 7.70 5.20
CA GLY A 40 19.48 8.29 4.21
C GLY A 40 19.58 7.51 2.89
N LEU A 41 18.75 6.49 2.69
CA LEU A 41 18.79 5.60 1.53
C LEU A 41 18.15 6.21 0.28
N ILE A 42 17.31 7.23 0.45
CA ILE A 42 16.71 7.97 -0.67
C ILE A 42 16.92 9.49 -0.53
N PRO A 43 17.26 10.20 -1.62
CA PRO A 43 17.40 11.66 -1.62
C PRO A 43 16.10 12.39 -1.22
N THR A 44 16.25 13.46 -0.44
CA THR A 44 15.11 14.30 0.01
C THR A 44 14.26 14.82 -1.14
N ARG A 45 14.88 15.20 -2.27
CA ARG A 45 14.16 15.69 -3.47
C ARG A 45 13.26 14.62 -4.08
N GLN A 46 13.69 13.37 -4.05
CA GLN A 46 12.93 12.24 -4.58
C GLN A 46 11.73 11.92 -3.68
N PHE A 47 11.93 11.93 -2.37
CA PHE A 47 10.85 11.72 -1.39
C PHE A 47 9.73 12.76 -1.46
N VAL A 48 10.02 14.01 -1.83
CA VAL A 48 8.98 15.06 -1.96
C VAL A 48 7.97 14.69 -3.05
N GLY A 49 8.42 14.09 -4.15
CA GLY A 49 7.53 13.56 -5.20
C GLY A 49 6.65 12.43 -4.66
N ASP A 50 7.23 11.52 -3.87
CA ASP A 50 6.52 10.40 -3.26
C ASP A 50 5.45 10.86 -2.25
N ALA A 51 5.75 11.89 -1.46
CA ALA A 51 4.80 12.49 -0.53
C ALA A 51 3.60 13.11 -1.26
N PHE A 52 3.84 13.79 -2.38
CA PHE A 52 2.76 14.37 -3.18
C PHE A 52 1.86 13.29 -3.80
N ALA A 53 2.46 12.20 -4.28
CA ALA A 53 1.74 11.03 -4.79
C ALA A 53 0.90 10.35 -3.70
N ALA A 54 1.46 10.15 -2.50
CA ALA A 54 0.76 9.54 -1.37
C ALA A 54 -0.42 10.39 -0.89
N ILE A 55 -0.25 11.72 -0.79
CA ILE A 55 -1.34 12.65 -0.49
C ILE A 55 -2.45 12.54 -1.54
N THR A 56 -2.09 12.50 -2.82
CA THR A 56 -3.07 12.35 -3.92
C THR A 56 -3.81 11.02 -3.84
N PHE A 57 -3.12 9.92 -3.56
CA PHE A 57 -3.72 8.59 -3.35
C PHE A 57 -4.70 8.59 -2.18
N THR A 58 -4.36 9.20 -1.05
CA THR A 58 -5.24 9.27 0.12
C THR A 58 -6.48 10.13 -0.13
N PHE A 59 -6.38 11.24 -0.86
CA PHE A 59 -7.51 12.16 -1.07
C PHE A 59 -8.40 11.81 -2.25
N ARG A 60 -7.85 11.30 -3.36
CA ARG A 60 -8.61 11.01 -4.58
C ARG A 60 -8.80 9.53 -4.85
N GLY A 61 -7.95 8.69 -4.25
CA GLY A 61 -7.73 7.34 -4.74
C GLY A 61 -7.09 7.37 -6.13
N SER A 62 -5.87 6.87 -6.26
CA SER A 62 -5.28 6.66 -7.59
C SER A 62 -5.11 5.19 -7.88
N THR A 63 -5.24 4.84 -9.16
CA THR A 63 -4.99 3.54 -9.77
C THR A 63 -3.58 3.03 -9.44
N ASP A 64 -3.44 1.71 -9.36
CA ASP A 64 -2.28 0.94 -8.87
C ASP A 64 -0.89 1.41 -9.36
N ASP A 65 -0.80 1.98 -10.55
CA ASP A 65 0.47 2.39 -11.21
C ASP A 65 1.35 3.34 -10.37
N THR A 66 0.76 4.16 -9.49
CA THR A 66 1.53 5.16 -8.72
C THR A 66 2.22 4.56 -7.51
N SER A 67 1.56 3.62 -6.82
CA SER A 67 2.13 2.91 -5.66
C SER A 67 3.25 1.96 -6.09
N ASP A 68 3.11 1.35 -7.27
CA ASP A 68 4.12 0.47 -7.85
C ASP A 68 5.42 1.21 -8.17
N ALA A 69 5.33 2.43 -8.71
CA ALA A 69 6.52 3.23 -8.99
C ALA A 69 7.32 3.57 -7.71
N VAL A 70 6.63 3.87 -6.60
CA VAL A 70 7.27 4.11 -5.29
C VAL A 70 7.91 2.81 -4.78
N ARG A 71 7.18 1.69 -4.85
CA ARG A 71 7.66 0.38 -4.44
C ARG A 71 8.93 -0.03 -5.19
N VAL A 72 8.95 0.07 -6.52
CA VAL A 72 10.10 -0.30 -7.37
C VAL A 72 11.35 0.50 -6.98
N ARG A 73 11.20 1.82 -6.74
CA ARG A 73 12.33 2.66 -6.34
C ARG A 73 12.87 2.31 -4.95
N VAL A 74 11.98 2.11 -3.97
CA VAL A 74 12.39 1.78 -2.60
C VAL A 74 13.08 0.41 -2.59
N LEU A 75 12.54 -0.59 -3.31
CA LEU A 75 13.18 -1.90 -3.43
C LEU A 75 14.55 -1.79 -4.13
N GLY A 76 14.67 -0.95 -5.15
CA GLY A 76 15.95 -0.69 -5.82
C GLY A 76 16.98 0.05 -4.97
N ALA A 77 16.58 0.74 -3.89
CA ALA A 77 17.49 1.45 -2.98
C ALA A 77 17.96 0.59 -1.80
N VAL A 78 17.33 -0.56 -1.56
CA VAL A 78 17.64 -1.48 -0.45
C VAL A 78 18.30 -2.78 -0.92
N ALA A 79 18.23 -3.10 -2.22
CA ALA A 79 19.00 -4.18 -2.86
C ALA A 79 20.47 -3.79 -3.06
#